data_AF-A0AAD0VT56-F1
#
_entry.id   AF-A0AAD0VT56-F1
#
_cell.length_a   1.000
_cell.length_b   1.000
_cell.length_c   1.000
_cell.angle_alpha   90.00
_cell.angle_beta   90.00
_cell.angle_gamma   90.00
#
_symmetry.space_group_name_H-M   'P 1'
#
loop_
_entity.id
_entity.type
_entity.pdbx_description
1 polymer ?
#
loop_
_entity_poly.entity_id
_entity_poly.type
_entity_poly.pdbx_seq_one_letter_code
_entity_poly.pdbx_strand_id
1 'polypeptide(L)'
;MKDSLHDVLLLAAGAESELLLMTSEGRQKGNAMTRAGLVLLCGYFEGYVRDLVSEFIEIVNDEKVDINLLPNELFVTALEHLTSISNLEKKIPASVKLKESLLTSKYYKLDQKKISNTGGNPTVETIESIFSRLGIKSAIDKLTIADFGVTSTYTLESQSEQLRTKISDEISRGGTESNPTLVDQILSVIDSKWAPSRKRRKIGYVHAIEELLRIRNLIAHGEGREPVPPTELLTHIENVEGIAKGLDRMVTGLLNELCPDLN
;
A
#
# COMPACT_ATOMS: atom_id res chain seq x y z
N MET A 1 -17.41 1.53 1.33
CA MET A 1 -16.61 2.67 1.82
C MET A 1 -17.47 3.86 2.28
N LYS A 2 -18.40 4.38 1.47
CA LYS A 2 -19.19 5.58 1.84
C LYS A 2 -19.89 5.48 3.20
N ASP A 3 -20.56 4.36 3.45
CA ASP A 3 -21.26 4.14 4.73
C ASP A 3 -20.27 4.02 5.89
N SER A 4 -19.12 3.39 5.67
CA SER A 4 -18.05 3.24 6.67
C SER A 4 -17.39 4.57 7.05
N LEU A 5 -17.28 5.51 6.11
CA LEU A 5 -16.72 6.84 6.39
C LEU A 5 -17.68 7.73 7.19
N HIS A 6 -18.99 7.47 7.12
CA HIS A 6 -19.98 8.22 7.88
C HIS A 6 -19.73 8.13 9.40
N ASP A 7 -19.45 6.93 9.90
CA ASP A 7 -19.17 6.70 11.32
C ASP A 7 -17.94 7.49 11.80
N VAL A 8 -16.90 7.55 10.97
CA VAL A 8 -15.67 8.29 11.28
C VAL A 8 -15.92 9.81 11.24
N LEU A 9 -16.74 10.29 10.30
CA LEU A 9 -17.14 11.69 10.22
C LEU A 9 -17.96 12.14 11.43
N LEU A 10 -18.86 11.28 11.92
CA LEU A 10 -19.62 11.54 13.16
C LEU A 10 -18.70 11.68 14.37
N LEU A 11 -17.65 10.85 14.46
CA LEU A 11 -16.64 10.95 15.52
C LEU A 11 -15.82 12.24 15.41
N ALA A 12 -15.46 12.67 14.19
CA ALA A 12 -14.76 13.93 13.98
C ALA A 12 -15.62 15.12 14.44
N ALA A 13 -16.89 15.19 14.03
CA ALA A 13 -17.82 16.25 14.42
C ALA A 13 -18.13 16.26 15.93
N GLY A 14 -18.28 15.07 16.54
CA GLY A 14 -18.42 14.92 17.98
C GLY A 14 -17.19 15.42 18.73
N ALA A 15 -15.99 15.10 18.23
CA ALA A 15 -14.74 15.55 18.82
C ALA A 15 -14.58 17.07 18.77
N GLU A 16 -14.92 17.71 17.64
CA GLU A 16 -14.92 19.18 17.53
C GLU A 16 -15.85 19.80 18.57
N SER A 17 -17.06 19.26 18.71
CA SER A 17 -18.06 19.75 19.67
C SER A 17 -17.55 19.67 21.11
N GLU A 18 -16.92 18.56 21.50
CA GLU A 18 -16.35 18.37 22.85
C GLU A 18 -15.13 19.26 23.10
N LEU A 19 -14.28 19.48 22.09
CA LEU A 19 -13.11 20.35 22.20
C LEU A 19 -13.49 21.82 22.36
N LEU A 20 -14.60 22.25 21.75
CA LEU A 20 -15.13 23.62 21.88
C LEU A 20 -15.59 23.95 23.31
N LEU A 21 -15.89 22.96 24.14
CA LEU A 21 -16.27 23.18 25.55
C LEU A 21 -15.10 23.73 26.39
N MET A 22 -13.85 23.60 25.92
CA MET A 22 -12.63 24.08 26.59
C MET A 22 -12.40 23.53 28.02
N THR A 23 -13.15 22.49 28.40
CA THR A 23 -13.01 21.81 29.70
C THR A 23 -11.96 20.70 29.65
N SER A 24 -11.47 20.27 30.82
CA SER A 24 -10.56 19.12 30.90
C SER A 24 -11.23 17.84 30.40
N GLU A 25 -12.51 17.64 30.74
CA GLU A 25 -13.30 16.48 30.32
C GLU A 25 -13.58 16.50 28.81
N GLY A 26 -13.96 17.65 28.25
CA GLY A 26 -14.19 17.82 26.81
C GLY A 26 -12.92 17.55 25.99
N ARG A 27 -11.74 17.98 26.47
CA ARG A 27 -10.46 17.62 25.86
C ARG A 27 -10.20 16.11 25.87
N GLN A 28 -10.48 15.43 26.97
CA GLN A 28 -10.30 13.98 27.05
C GLN A 28 -11.26 13.24 26.11
N LYS A 29 -12.54 13.63 26.11
CA LYS A 29 -13.56 13.05 25.23
C LYS A 29 -13.25 13.28 23.75
N GLY A 30 -12.95 14.52 23.37
CA GLY A 30 -12.60 14.87 21.99
C GLY A 30 -11.39 14.09 21.48
N ASN A 31 -10.32 14.01 22.28
CA ASN A 31 -9.14 13.21 21.93
C ASN A 31 -9.45 11.70 21.84
N ALA A 32 -10.32 11.18 22.71
CA ALA A 32 -10.73 9.78 22.65
C ALA A 32 -11.53 9.49 21.36
N MET A 33 -12.42 10.41 20.97
CA MET A 33 -13.21 10.31 19.74
C MET A 33 -12.33 10.36 18.49
N THR A 34 -11.38 11.31 18.38
CA THR A 34 -10.50 11.37 17.20
C THR A 34 -9.62 10.13 17.07
N ARG A 35 -9.10 9.62 18.20
CA ARG A 35 -8.32 8.37 18.23
C ARG A 35 -9.16 7.16 17.83
N ALA A 36 -10.38 7.06 18.32
CA ALA A 36 -11.30 6.00 17.91
C ALA A 36 -11.60 6.09 16.40
N GLY A 37 -11.83 7.30 15.89
CA GLY A 37 -12.03 7.56 14.47
C GLY A 37 -10.86 7.10 13.62
N LEU A 38 -9.61 7.41 14.00
CA LEU A 38 -8.42 6.95 13.27
C LEU A 38 -8.28 5.42 13.24
N VAL A 39 -8.52 4.76 14.38
CA VAL A 39 -8.44 3.29 14.46
C VAL A 39 -9.51 2.65 13.56
N LEU A 40 -10.74 3.18 13.61
CA LEU A 40 -11.83 2.72 12.74
C LEU A 40 -11.51 2.95 11.26
N LEU A 41 -11.02 4.13 10.90
CA LEU A 41 -10.62 4.46 9.54
C LEU A 41 -9.58 3.48 9.00
N CYS A 42 -8.56 3.14 9.80
CA CYS A 42 -7.56 2.13 9.42
C CYS A 42 -8.21 0.75 9.18
N GLY A 43 -9.14 0.34 10.04
CA GLY A 43 -9.86 -0.93 9.90
C GLY A 43 -10.77 -0.97 8.66
N TYR A 44 -11.51 0.12 8.41
CA TYR A 44 -12.34 0.24 7.21
C TYR A 44 -11.53 0.29 5.93
N PHE A 45 -10.37 0.95 5.95
CA PHE A 45 -9.49 0.98 4.80
C PHE A 45 -8.93 -0.42 4.46
N GLU A 46 -8.47 -1.16 5.47
CA GLU A 46 -8.04 -2.55 5.28
C GLU A 46 -9.17 -3.44 4.75
N GLY A 47 -10.36 -3.35 5.36
CA GLY A 47 -11.54 -4.10 4.94
C GLY A 47 -11.91 -3.81 3.49
N TYR A 48 -11.95 -2.52 3.12
CA TYR A 48 -12.25 -2.10 1.76
C TYR A 48 -11.27 -2.65 0.73
N VAL A 49 -9.96 -2.57 0.99
CA VAL A 49 -8.94 -3.10 0.07
C VAL A 49 -9.16 -4.60 -0.17
N ARG A 50 -9.43 -5.36 0.89
CA ARG A 50 -9.73 -6.79 0.78
C ARG A 50 -11.02 -7.03 0.01
N ASP A 51 -12.07 -6.30 0.33
CA ASP A 51 -13.40 -6.50 -0.26
C ASP A 51 -13.39 -6.15 -1.75
N LEU A 52 -12.73 -5.06 -2.16
CA LEU A 52 -12.56 -4.66 -3.55
C LEU A 52 -11.86 -5.75 -4.39
N VAL A 53 -10.78 -6.33 -3.84
CA VAL A 53 -10.04 -7.41 -4.51
C VAL A 53 -10.87 -8.70 -4.53
N SER A 54 -11.60 -8.96 -3.45
CA SER A 54 -12.51 -10.10 -3.38
C SER A 54 -13.62 -10.00 -4.42
N GLU A 55 -14.25 -8.85 -4.56
CA GLU A 55 -15.30 -8.56 -5.54
C GLU A 55 -14.77 -8.69 -6.97
N PHE A 56 -13.58 -8.14 -7.26
CA PHE A 56 -12.91 -8.33 -8.55
C PHE A 56 -12.79 -9.82 -8.94
N ILE A 57 -12.29 -10.65 -8.02
CA ILE A 57 -12.10 -12.09 -8.28
C ILE A 57 -13.44 -12.82 -8.42
N GLU A 58 -14.47 -12.38 -7.72
CA GLU A 58 -15.83 -12.91 -7.84
C GLU A 58 -16.39 -12.64 -9.24
N ILE A 59 -16.31 -11.38 -9.71
CA ILE A 59 -16.74 -10.99 -11.05
C ILE A 59 -15.98 -11.78 -12.13
N VAL A 60 -14.65 -11.89 -12.04
CA VAL A 60 -13.84 -12.67 -13.01
C VAL A 60 -14.26 -14.14 -13.04
N ASN A 61 -14.62 -14.72 -11.89
CA ASN A 61 -15.10 -16.10 -11.82
C ASN A 61 -16.51 -16.27 -12.40
N ASP A 62 -17.40 -15.32 -12.14
CA ASP A 62 -18.80 -15.36 -12.56
C ASP A 62 -18.94 -15.15 -14.07
N GLU A 63 -18.15 -14.24 -14.64
CA GLU A 63 -18.02 -14.02 -16.08
C GLU A 63 -17.27 -15.16 -16.79
N LYS A 64 -16.70 -16.11 -16.03
CA LYS A 64 -15.96 -17.26 -16.56
C LYS A 64 -14.90 -16.84 -17.58
N VAL A 65 -14.11 -15.85 -17.20
CA VAL A 65 -12.99 -15.35 -18.02
C VAL A 65 -12.04 -16.49 -18.37
N ASP A 66 -11.67 -16.60 -19.64
CA ASP A 66 -10.69 -17.60 -20.10
C ASP A 66 -9.38 -17.41 -19.35
N ILE A 67 -8.84 -18.51 -18.80
CA ILE A 67 -7.58 -18.50 -18.06
C ILE A 67 -6.41 -17.93 -18.87
N ASN A 68 -6.44 -18.05 -20.20
CA ASN A 68 -5.40 -17.55 -21.09
C ASN A 68 -5.47 -16.03 -21.30
N LEU A 69 -6.57 -15.38 -20.90
CA LEU A 69 -6.75 -13.93 -20.98
C LEU A 69 -6.38 -13.23 -19.66
N LEU A 70 -6.15 -13.99 -18.58
CA LEU A 70 -5.77 -13.41 -17.30
C LEU A 70 -4.41 -12.70 -17.38
N PRO A 71 -4.22 -11.59 -16.63
CA PRO A 71 -2.90 -10.99 -16.48
C PRO A 71 -1.90 -12.02 -15.94
N ASN A 72 -0.65 -11.94 -16.40
CA ASN A 72 0.40 -12.90 -16.05
C ASN A 72 0.54 -13.08 -14.53
N GLU A 73 0.47 -12.00 -13.76
CA GLU A 73 0.56 -12.02 -12.31
C GLU A 73 -0.62 -12.75 -11.66
N LEU A 74 -1.82 -12.57 -12.20
CA LEU A 74 -3.03 -13.24 -11.70
C LEU A 74 -3.01 -14.74 -12.06
N PHE A 75 -2.55 -15.06 -13.26
CA PHE A 75 -2.31 -16.43 -13.69
C PHE A 75 -1.26 -17.14 -12.81
N VAL A 76 -0.14 -16.48 -12.52
CA VAL A 76 0.88 -17.01 -11.60
C VAL A 76 0.30 -17.23 -10.20
N THR A 77 -0.53 -16.32 -9.71
CA THR A 77 -1.20 -16.49 -8.42
C THR A 77 -2.11 -17.74 -8.40
N ALA A 78 -2.77 -18.06 -9.51
CA ALA A 78 -3.52 -19.30 -9.67
C ALA A 78 -2.63 -20.56 -9.63
N LEU A 79 -1.40 -20.48 -10.17
CA LEU A 79 -0.41 -21.56 -10.09
C LEU A 79 0.15 -21.73 -8.67
N GLU A 80 0.47 -20.63 -7.98
CA GLU A 80 0.93 -20.64 -6.60
C GLU A 80 -0.10 -21.31 -5.67
N HIS A 81 -1.38 -21.13 -5.97
CA HIS A 81 -2.41 -21.87 -5.26
C HIS A 81 -2.20 -23.38 -5.39
N LEU A 82 -2.00 -23.91 -6.59
CA LEU A 82 -1.78 -25.35 -6.79
C LEU A 82 -0.51 -25.85 -6.09
N THR A 83 0.56 -25.06 -6.10
CA THR A 83 1.80 -25.45 -5.43
C THR A 83 1.64 -25.50 -3.91
N SER A 84 0.79 -24.63 -3.34
CA SER A 84 0.48 -24.59 -1.90
C SER A 84 -0.34 -25.78 -1.38
N ILE A 85 -0.97 -26.57 -2.26
CA ILE A 85 -1.72 -27.77 -1.85
C ILE A 85 -0.73 -28.87 -1.47
N SER A 86 -0.69 -29.23 -0.18
CA SER A 86 0.21 -30.27 0.35
C SER A 86 -0.28 -31.70 0.09
N ASN A 87 -1.60 -31.92 0.07
CA ASN A 87 -2.19 -33.24 -0.16
C ASN A 87 -2.21 -33.57 -1.67
N LEU A 88 -1.45 -34.58 -2.07
CA LEU A 88 -1.35 -35.07 -3.45
C LEU A 88 -2.71 -35.48 -4.05
N GLU A 89 -3.59 -36.12 -3.27
CA GLU A 89 -4.92 -36.55 -3.72
C GLU A 89 -5.82 -35.37 -4.09
N LYS A 90 -5.59 -34.19 -3.51
CA LYS A 90 -6.29 -32.94 -3.86
C LYS A 90 -5.56 -32.15 -4.94
N LYS A 91 -4.22 -32.20 -4.92
CA LYS A 91 -3.37 -31.47 -5.86
C LYS A 91 -3.50 -32.02 -7.28
N ILE A 92 -3.49 -33.34 -7.46
CA ILE A 92 -3.56 -33.97 -8.79
C ILE A 92 -4.84 -33.56 -9.53
N PRO A 93 -6.06 -33.69 -8.96
CA PRO A 93 -7.28 -33.25 -9.63
C PRO A 93 -7.29 -31.76 -9.97
N ALA A 94 -6.80 -30.91 -9.06
CA ALA A 94 -6.74 -29.46 -9.30
C ALA A 94 -5.79 -29.10 -10.45
N SER A 95 -4.61 -29.75 -10.51
CA SER A 95 -3.65 -29.60 -11.61
C SER A 95 -4.21 -30.10 -12.94
N VAL A 96 -4.95 -31.22 -12.94
CA VAL A 96 -5.63 -31.73 -14.15
C VAL A 96 -6.68 -30.74 -14.63
N LYS A 97 -7.52 -30.22 -13.73
CA LYS A 97 -8.53 -29.21 -14.07
C LYS A 97 -7.91 -27.94 -14.66
N LEU A 98 -6.80 -27.47 -14.07
CA LEU A 98 -6.07 -26.33 -14.61
C LEU A 98 -5.55 -26.62 -16.03
N LYS A 99 -4.89 -27.77 -16.22
CA LYS A 99 -4.38 -28.19 -17.53
C LYS A 99 -5.49 -28.27 -18.58
N GLU A 100 -6.65 -28.84 -18.23
CA GLU A 100 -7.81 -28.89 -19.11
C GLU A 100 -8.32 -27.48 -19.46
N SER A 101 -8.40 -26.59 -18.47
CA SER A 101 -8.84 -25.21 -18.68
C SER A 101 -7.91 -24.46 -19.63
N LEU A 102 -6.59 -24.64 -19.49
CA LEU A 102 -5.57 -24.08 -20.38
C LEU A 102 -5.71 -24.60 -21.82
N LEU A 103 -5.81 -25.93 -21.99
CA LEU A 103 -5.88 -26.57 -23.31
C LEU A 103 -7.19 -26.28 -24.05
N THR A 104 -8.27 -25.98 -23.32
CA THR A 104 -9.61 -25.77 -23.89
C THR A 104 -10.04 -24.31 -23.89
N SER A 105 -9.16 -23.37 -23.53
CA SER A 105 -9.49 -21.94 -23.43
C SER A 105 -10.73 -21.69 -22.56
N LYS A 106 -10.77 -22.36 -21.41
CA LYS A 106 -11.87 -22.27 -20.44
C LYS A 106 -11.42 -21.57 -19.17
N TYR A 107 -12.40 -21.06 -18.43
CA TYR A 107 -12.17 -20.45 -17.13
C TYR A 107 -11.64 -21.45 -16.11
N TYR A 108 -10.82 -20.94 -15.20
CA TYR A 108 -10.38 -21.65 -14.00
C TYR A 108 -10.79 -20.86 -12.77
N LYS A 109 -11.47 -21.52 -11.83
CA LYS A 109 -11.97 -20.86 -10.63
C LYS A 109 -10.81 -20.41 -9.73
N LEU A 110 -10.67 -19.10 -9.57
CA LEU A 110 -9.69 -18.45 -8.71
C LEU A 110 -10.12 -18.50 -7.24
N ASP A 111 -9.13 -18.60 -6.33
CA ASP A 111 -9.36 -18.60 -4.89
C ASP A 111 -9.36 -17.16 -4.34
N GLN A 112 -10.55 -16.61 -4.22
CA GLN A 112 -10.81 -15.25 -3.71
C GLN A 112 -10.11 -14.99 -2.38
N LYS A 113 -10.15 -15.93 -1.43
CA LYS A 113 -9.61 -15.73 -0.07
C LYS A 113 -8.09 -15.68 -0.06
N LYS A 114 -7.43 -16.47 -0.91
CA LYS A 114 -5.96 -16.44 -1.00
C LYS A 114 -5.46 -15.18 -1.66
N ILE A 115 -6.17 -14.69 -2.68
CA ILE A 115 -5.76 -13.52 -3.45
C ILE A 115 -5.96 -12.23 -2.63
N SER A 116 -7.11 -12.07 -1.98
CA SER A 116 -7.46 -10.86 -1.22
C SER A 116 -6.85 -10.78 0.18
N ASN A 117 -6.13 -11.82 0.63
CA ASN A 117 -5.54 -11.82 1.96
C ASN A 117 -4.46 -10.74 2.09
N THR A 118 -4.70 -9.80 3.02
CA THR A 118 -3.79 -8.71 3.37
C THR A 118 -2.65 -9.16 4.29
N GLY A 119 -2.84 -10.26 5.06
CA GLY A 119 -1.85 -10.75 6.01
C GLY A 119 -1.54 -9.81 7.18
N GLY A 120 -2.23 -8.66 7.28
CA GLY A 120 -2.01 -7.65 8.31
C GLY A 120 -2.46 -6.25 7.85
N ASN A 121 -1.87 -5.23 8.49
CA ASN A 121 -2.19 -3.82 8.28
C ASN A 121 -2.07 -3.41 6.80
N PRO A 122 -2.83 -2.40 6.36
CA PRO A 122 -2.79 -1.88 4.99
C PRO A 122 -1.57 -0.98 4.78
N THR A 123 -0.35 -1.52 4.96
CA THR A 123 0.89 -0.82 4.59
C THR A 123 0.92 -0.61 3.08
N VAL A 124 1.78 0.31 2.64
CA VAL A 124 1.95 0.55 1.21
C VAL A 124 2.40 -0.73 0.52
N GLU A 125 3.32 -1.49 1.11
CA GLU A 125 3.80 -2.78 0.59
C GLU A 125 2.70 -3.82 0.53
N THR A 126 1.83 -3.90 1.55
CA THR A 126 0.69 -4.82 1.57
C THR A 126 -0.26 -4.50 0.43
N ILE A 127 -0.65 -3.25 0.25
CA ILE A 127 -1.56 -2.83 -0.82
C ILE A 127 -0.92 -3.10 -2.18
N GLU A 128 0.33 -2.68 -2.38
CA GLU A 128 1.08 -2.94 -3.62
C GLU A 128 1.20 -4.44 -3.92
N SER A 129 1.43 -5.26 -2.89
CA SER A 129 1.53 -6.71 -3.05
C SER A 129 0.19 -7.32 -3.50
N ILE A 130 -0.92 -6.90 -2.91
CA ILE A 130 -2.25 -7.42 -3.28
C ILE A 130 -2.61 -7.01 -4.71
N PHE A 131 -2.44 -5.73 -5.06
CA PHE A 131 -2.79 -5.22 -6.39
C PHE A 131 -1.85 -5.75 -7.47
N SER A 132 -0.57 -5.98 -7.15
CA SER A 132 0.36 -6.60 -8.10
C SER A 132 -0.04 -8.02 -8.48
N ARG A 133 -0.68 -8.79 -7.59
CA ARG A 133 -1.26 -10.11 -7.92
C ARG A 133 -2.38 -10.02 -8.96
N LEU A 134 -3.07 -8.88 -9.05
CA LEU A 134 -4.07 -8.64 -10.09
C LEU A 134 -3.45 -8.18 -11.42
N GLY A 135 -2.15 -7.87 -11.44
CA GLY A 135 -1.47 -7.23 -12.57
C GLY A 135 -1.34 -5.70 -12.44
N ILE A 136 -1.88 -5.10 -11.37
CA ILE A 136 -1.83 -3.66 -11.13
C ILE A 136 -0.56 -3.33 -10.34
N LYS A 137 0.55 -3.13 -11.05
CA LYS A 137 1.85 -2.77 -10.45
C LYS A 137 1.91 -1.31 -10.01
N SER A 138 2.58 -1.06 -8.89
CA SER A 138 2.89 0.29 -8.39
C SER A 138 1.63 1.15 -8.25
N ALA A 139 0.56 0.56 -7.71
CA ALA A 139 -0.76 1.17 -7.61
C ALA A 139 -0.72 2.48 -6.83
N ILE A 140 -0.10 2.49 -5.64
CA ILE A 140 -0.01 3.68 -4.79
C ILE A 140 0.91 4.72 -5.41
N ASP A 141 2.00 4.31 -6.07
CA ASP A 141 2.88 5.25 -6.77
C ASP A 141 2.16 5.94 -7.93
N LYS A 142 1.43 5.18 -8.75
CA LYS A 142 0.65 5.71 -9.87
C LYS A 142 -0.39 6.70 -9.39
N LEU A 143 -1.12 6.38 -8.32
CA LEU A 143 -2.10 7.29 -7.71
C LEU A 143 -1.41 8.55 -7.14
N THR A 144 -0.27 8.39 -6.46
CA THR A 144 0.48 9.51 -5.91
C THR A 144 0.95 10.47 -7.01
N ILE A 145 1.50 9.92 -8.11
CA ILE A 145 1.94 10.70 -9.27
C ILE A 145 0.77 11.43 -9.91
N ALA A 146 -0.35 10.74 -10.13
CA ALA A 146 -1.53 11.29 -10.78
C ALA A 146 -2.20 12.40 -9.96
N ASP A 147 -2.41 12.18 -8.66
CA ASP A 147 -3.21 13.09 -7.82
C ASP A 147 -2.36 14.23 -7.23
N PHE A 148 -1.06 14.03 -7.01
CA PHE A 148 -0.17 15.04 -6.42
C PHE A 148 0.78 15.70 -7.43
N GLY A 149 0.73 15.31 -8.71
CA GLY A 149 1.54 15.91 -9.78
C GLY A 149 3.05 15.74 -9.60
N VAL A 150 3.49 14.73 -8.85
CA VAL A 150 4.91 14.45 -8.62
C VAL A 150 5.48 13.58 -9.73
N THR A 151 6.73 13.80 -10.13
CA THR A 151 7.35 13.05 -11.25
C THR A 151 7.78 11.63 -10.86
N SER A 152 8.09 11.41 -9.58
CA SER A 152 8.53 10.11 -9.07
C SER A 152 8.37 10.06 -7.55
N THR A 153 7.92 8.91 -7.06
CA THR A 153 7.92 8.53 -5.64
C THR A 153 9.24 7.91 -5.20
N TYR A 154 10.24 7.81 -6.08
CA TYR A 154 11.56 7.31 -5.77
C TYR A 154 12.65 8.37 -5.98
N THR A 155 13.65 8.35 -5.10
CA THR A 155 14.92 9.06 -5.25
C THR A 155 16.07 8.06 -5.31
N LEU A 156 17.12 8.41 -6.04
CA LEU A 156 18.40 7.71 -5.97
C LEU A 156 19.18 8.27 -4.77
N GLU A 157 19.53 7.41 -3.82
CA GLU A 157 20.38 7.76 -2.69
C GLU A 157 21.78 7.18 -2.94
N SER A 158 22.75 8.06 -3.16
CA SER A 158 24.16 7.65 -3.22
C SER A 158 24.53 7.04 -1.87
N GLN A 159 25.08 5.82 -1.92
CA GLN A 159 25.52 5.11 -0.71
C GLN A 159 26.82 5.71 -0.16
N SER A 160 27.55 6.45 -1.00
CA SER A 160 28.83 7.04 -0.64
C SER A 160 28.69 8.43 -0.01
N GLU A 161 27.58 9.14 -0.25
CA GLU A 161 27.38 10.50 0.27
C GLU A 161 27.41 10.54 1.81
N GLN A 162 26.89 9.52 2.49
CA GLN A 162 26.97 9.38 3.94
C GLN A 162 28.40 9.14 4.46
N LEU A 163 29.32 8.74 3.58
CA LEU A 163 30.74 8.53 3.87
C LEU A 163 31.59 9.77 3.60
N ARG A 164 31.06 10.80 2.92
CA ARG A 164 31.79 12.02 2.55
C ARG A 164 32.52 12.64 3.74
N THR A 165 31.83 12.82 4.87
CA THR A 165 32.42 13.40 6.09
C THR A 165 33.50 12.49 6.67
N LYS A 166 33.27 11.17 6.75
CA LYS A 166 34.25 10.21 7.28
C LYS A 166 35.51 10.13 6.42
N ILE A 167 35.36 10.16 5.10
CA ILE A 167 36.46 10.15 4.15
C ILE A 167 37.26 11.46 4.26
N SER A 168 36.58 12.61 4.33
CA SER A 168 37.21 13.91 4.52
C SER A 168 38.00 13.97 5.84
N ASP A 169 37.42 13.48 6.94
CA ASP A 169 38.06 13.48 8.26
C ASP A 169 39.30 12.58 8.30
N GLU A 170 39.24 11.41 7.66
CA GLU A 170 40.38 10.48 7.64
C GLU A 170 41.53 10.98 6.76
N ILE A 171 41.21 11.61 5.61
CA ILE A 171 42.22 12.29 4.77
C ILE A 171 42.90 13.42 5.57
N SER A 172 42.10 14.19 6.31
CA SER A 172 42.61 15.28 7.15
C SER A 172 43.50 14.77 8.29
N ARG A 173 43.16 13.62 8.89
CA ARG A 173 43.99 12.94 9.92
C ARG A 173 45.31 12.43 9.38
N GLY A 174 45.36 12.06 8.10
CA GLY A 174 46.59 11.64 7.41
C GLY A 174 47.61 12.75 7.16
N GLY A 175 47.37 13.98 7.64
CA GLY A 175 48.29 15.12 7.51
C GLY A 175 48.24 15.81 6.14
N THR A 176 47.25 15.48 5.31
CA THR A 176 46.96 16.18 4.06
C THR A 176 45.81 17.14 4.32
N GLU A 177 45.88 18.41 3.92
CA GLU A 177 44.70 19.29 3.96
C GLU A 177 43.54 18.61 3.21
N SER A 178 42.32 18.71 3.75
CA SER A 178 41.14 18.13 3.11
C SER A 178 41.08 18.58 1.65
N ASN A 179 41.33 17.66 0.72
CA ASN A 179 41.31 17.92 -0.71
C ASN A 179 39.95 17.47 -1.24
N PRO A 180 39.02 18.39 -1.54
CA PRO A 180 37.67 18.05 -1.98
C PRO A 180 37.68 17.18 -3.24
N THR A 181 38.67 17.40 -4.12
CA THR A 181 38.85 16.64 -5.37
C THR A 181 39.18 15.18 -5.10
N LEU A 182 39.99 14.89 -4.07
CA LEU A 182 40.34 13.51 -3.69
C LEU A 182 39.14 12.80 -3.05
N VAL A 183 38.37 13.51 -2.23
CA VAL A 183 37.11 12.99 -1.67
C VAL A 183 36.15 12.62 -2.80
N ASP A 184 35.93 13.50 -3.76
CA ASP A 184 35.03 13.24 -4.90
C ASP A 184 35.52 12.09 -5.80
N GLN A 185 36.84 11.93 -5.98
CA GLN A 185 37.41 10.78 -6.69
C GLN A 185 37.14 9.45 -5.97
N ILE A 186 37.32 9.42 -4.64
CA ILE A 186 37.04 8.23 -3.83
C ILE A 186 35.54 7.90 -3.89
N LEU A 187 34.68 8.90 -3.70
CA LEU A 187 33.23 8.74 -3.79
C LEU A 187 32.80 8.24 -5.17
N SER A 188 33.40 8.75 -6.25
CA SER A 188 33.14 8.27 -7.62
C SER A 188 33.54 6.82 -7.82
N VAL A 189 34.64 6.35 -7.22
CA VAL A 189 35.04 4.93 -7.27
C VAL A 189 34.07 4.07 -6.47
N ILE A 190 33.62 4.55 -5.31
CA ILE A 190 32.62 3.85 -4.49
C ILE A 190 31.31 3.74 -5.28
N ASP A 191 30.78 4.82 -5.83
CA ASP A 191 29.53 4.81 -6.58
C ASP A 191 29.62 3.99 -7.88
N SER A 192 30.82 3.82 -8.46
CA SER A 192 31.04 2.92 -9.59
C SER A 192 30.90 1.43 -9.23
N LYS A 193 31.18 1.06 -7.98
CA LYS A 193 31.07 -0.31 -7.45
C LYS A 193 29.75 -0.57 -6.74
N TRP A 194 29.20 0.44 -6.10
CA TRP A 194 27.95 0.40 -5.37
C TRP A 194 26.98 1.41 -5.97
N ALA A 195 26.21 0.95 -6.96
CA ALA A 195 25.23 1.78 -7.63
C ALA A 195 24.27 2.42 -6.60
N PRO A 196 23.85 3.69 -6.81
CA PRO A 196 22.88 4.35 -5.95
C PRO A 196 21.63 3.51 -5.76
N SER A 197 21.19 3.37 -4.51
CA SER A 197 19.99 2.59 -4.21
C SER A 197 18.74 3.42 -4.46
N ARG A 198 17.68 2.77 -4.95
CA ARG A 198 16.37 3.40 -5.08
C ARG A 198 15.70 3.40 -3.72
N LYS A 199 15.37 4.58 -3.21
CA LYS A 199 14.61 4.77 -1.98
C LYS A 199 13.26 5.38 -2.28
N ARG A 200 12.21 4.79 -1.73
CA ARG A 200 10.86 5.34 -1.84
C ARG A 200 10.75 6.57 -0.93
N ARG A 201 10.23 7.65 -1.48
CA ARG A 201 9.99 8.93 -0.82
C ARG A 201 8.65 8.86 -0.12
N LYS A 202 8.59 9.42 1.10
CA LYS A 202 7.35 9.60 1.85
C LYS A 202 6.62 10.84 1.31
N ILE A 203 5.93 10.70 0.19
CA ILE A 203 5.16 11.78 -0.46
C ILE A 203 3.79 11.29 -0.88
N GLY A 204 2.82 12.21 -0.96
CA GLY A 204 1.43 11.92 -1.34
C GLY A 204 0.83 10.76 -0.55
N TYR A 205 0.21 9.80 -1.22
CA TYR A 205 -0.45 8.67 -0.54
C TYR A 205 0.51 7.72 0.17
N VAL A 206 1.78 7.64 -0.25
CA VAL A 206 2.81 6.88 0.50
C VAL A 206 2.95 7.47 1.91
N HIS A 207 3.06 8.80 2.02
CA HIS A 207 3.11 9.46 3.31
C HIS A 207 1.80 9.30 4.10
N ALA A 208 0.66 9.48 3.44
CA ALA A 208 -0.65 9.41 4.10
C ALA A 208 -0.91 8.04 4.77
N ILE A 209 -0.57 6.95 4.08
CA ILE A 209 -0.72 5.58 4.61
C ILE A 209 0.25 5.34 5.77
N GLU A 210 1.53 5.69 5.60
CA GLU A 210 2.54 5.50 6.64
C GLU A 210 2.17 6.28 7.92
N GLU A 211 1.68 7.51 7.76
CA GLU A 211 1.31 8.37 8.88
C GLU A 211 0.06 7.86 9.61
N LEU A 212 -0.98 7.45 8.87
CA LEU A 212 -2.17 6.81 9.43
C LEU A 212 -1.79 5.59 10.29
N LEU A 213 -0.90 4.73 9.78
CA LEU A 213 -0.45 3.54 10.50
C LEU A 213 0.45 3.87 11.69
N ARG A 214 1.33 4.88 11.56
CA ARG A 214 2.17 5.36 12.66
C ARG A 214 1.31 5.78 13.83
N ILE A 215 0.31 6.64 13.59
CA ILE A 215 -0.58 7.14 14.65
C ILE A 215 -1.41 6.00 15.23
N ARG A 216 -1.97 5.12 14.38
CA ARG A 216 -2.72 3.95 14.85
C ARG A 216 -1.89 3.07 15.79
N ASN A 217 -0.61 2.82 15.45
CA ASN A 217 0.25 1.99 16.28
C ASN A 217 0.59 2.66 17.61
N LEU A 218 0.84 3.97 17.61
CA LEU A 218 1.00 4.74 18.85
C LEU A 218 -0.24 4.67 19.73
N ILE A 219 -1.44 4.70 19.14
CA ILE A 219 -2.70 4.54 19.87
C ILE A 219 -2.80 3.14 20.47
N ALA A 220 -2.51 2.10 19.68
CA ALA A 220 -2.62 0.69 20.10
C ALA A 220 -1.63 0.31 21.20
N HIS A 221 -0.42 0.87 21.18
CA HIS A 221 0.60 0.62 22.20
C HIS A 221 0.46 1.53 23.44
N GLY A 222 -0.49 2.47 23.44
CA GLY A 222 -0.67 3.43 24.55
C GLY A 222 0.44 4.49 24.64
N GLU A 223 1.30 4.58 23.64
CA GLU A 223 2.46 5.49 23.58
C GLU A 223 2.09 6.88 23.03
N GLY A 224 0.97 6.99 22.29
CA GLY A 224 0.46 8.24 21.75
C GLY A 224 -0.30 9.06 22.80
N ARG A 225 0.41 9.89 23.58
CA ARG A 225 -0.22 10.91 24.45
C ARG A 225 -0.54 12.21 23.72
N GLU A 226 0.03 12.41 22.53
CA GLU A 226 -0.25 13.58 21.71
C GLU A 226 -1.71 13.55 21.23
N PRO A 227 -2.44 14.67 21.37
CA PRO A 227 -3.79 14.79 20.86
C PRO A 227 -3.77 14.78 19.33
N VAL A 228 -4.69 14.03 18.73
CA VAL A 228 -4.96 14.08 17.29
C VAL A 228 -6.08 15.10 17.09
N PRO A 229 -5.83 16.24 16.44
CA PRO A 229 -6.86 17.23 16.13
C PRO A 229 -7.92 16.64 15.17
N PRO A 230 -9.19 17.07 15.25
CA PRO A 230 -10.21 16.63 14.29
C PRO A 230 -9.85 16.93 12.84
N THR A 231 -9.17 18.05 12.57
CA THR A 231 -8.69 18.42 11.23
C THR A 231 -7.69 17.40 10.66
N GLU A 232 -6.86 16.80 11.51
CA GLU A 232 -5.93 15.74 11.11
C GLU A 232 -6.70 14.45 10.75
N LEU A 233 -7.72 14.08 11.54
CA LEU A 233 -8.60 12.96 11.21
C LEU A 233 -9.34 13.18 9.88
N LEU A 234 -9.87 14.37 9.63
CA LEU A 234 -10.51 14.73 8.36
C LEU A 234 -9.54 14.61 7.19
N THR A 235 -8.30 15.07 7.36
CA THR A 235 -7.25 14.92 6.35
C THR A 235 -6.99 13.44 6.03
N HIS A 236 -6.96 12.56 7.04
CA HIS A 236 -6.83 11.13 6.81
C HIS A 236 -8.05 10.53 6.10
N ILE A 237 -9.27 10.97 6.43
CA ILE A 237 -10.49 10.54 5.74
C ILE A 237 -10.40 10.86 4.24
N GLU A 238 -10.05 12.11 3.89
CA GLU A 238 -9.92 12.55 2.50
C GLU A 238 -8.87 11.74 1.73
N ASN A 239 -7.71 11.49 2.36
CA ASN A 239 -6.66 10.68 1.74
C ASN A 239 -7.12 9.23 1.52
N VAL A 240 -7.74 8.59 2.50
CA VAL A 240 -8.26 7.22 2.38
C VAL A 240 -9.34 7.13 1.31
N GLU A 241 -10.24 8.12 1.24
CA GLU A 241 -11.26 8.18 0.19
C GLU A 241 -10.65 8.35 -1.20
N GLY A 242 -9.64 9.23 -1.33
CA GLY A 242 -8.89 9.43 -2.57
C GLY A 242 -8.21 8.15 -3.06
N ILE A 243 -7.51 7.45 -2.15
CA ILE A 243 -6.91 6.15 -2.45
C ILE A 243 -7.98 5.13 -2.85
N ALA A 244 -9.07 5.02 -2.09
CA ALA A 244 -10.14 4.07 -2.34
C ALA A 244 -10.76 4.24 -3.73
N LYS A 245 -11.08 5.48 -4.12
CA LYS A 245 -11.56 5.83 -5.47
C LYS A 245 -10.51 5.56 -6.54
N GLY A 246 -9.25 5.85 -6.25
CA GLY A 246 -8.14 5.58 -7.14
C GLY A 246 -7.99 4.10 -7.47
N LEU A 247 -7.97 3.25 -6.44
CA LEU A 247 -7.87 1.81 -6.57
C LEU A 247 -9.08 1.22 -7.28
N ASP A 248 -10.28 1.68 -6.95
CA ASP A 248 -11.53 1.28 -7.60
C ASP A 248 -11.51 1.53 -9.12
N ARG A 249 -11.03 2.71 -9.54
CA ARG A 249 -10.85 3.04 -10.97
C ARG A 249 -9.85 2.10 -11.66
N MET A 250 -8.76 1.74 -10.99
CA MET A 250 -7.77 0.82 -11.56
C MET A 250 -8.34 -0.59 -11.72
N VAL A 251 -9.09 -1.08 -10.73
CA VAL A 251 -9.74 -2.40 -10.76
C VAL A 251 -10.83 -2.43 -11.83
N THR A 252 -11.66 -1.38 -11.89
CA THR A 252 -12.70 -1.24 -12.92
C THR A 252 -12.09 -1.19 -14.33
N GLY A 253 -10.99 -0.46 -14.50
CA GLY A 253 -10.25 -0.45 -15.77
C GLY A 253 -9.80 -1.84 -16.20
N LEU A 254 -9.24 -2.61 -15.27
CA LEU A 254 -8.82 -3.99 -15.52
C LEU A 254 -10.02 -4.93 -15.80
N LEU A 255 -11.14 -4.77 -15.09
CA LEU A 255 -12.36 -5.53 -15.38
C LEU A 255 -12.89 -5.26 -16.78
N ASN A 256 -12.89 -4.01 -17.22
CA ASN A 256 -13.32 -3.65 -18.57
C ASN A 256 -12.43 -4.27 -19.66
N GLU A 257 -11.13 -4.45 -19.38
CA GLU A 257 -10.22 -5.14 -20.29
C GLU A 257 -10.49 -6.65 -20.36
N LEU A 258 -10.84 -7.27 -19.24
CA LEU A 258 -11.08 -8.73 -19.15
C LEU A 258 -12.51 -9.13 -19.54
N CYS A 259 -13.47 -8.26 -19.27
CA CYS A 259 -14.91 -8.48 -19.40
C CYS A 259 -15.55 -7.23 -20.06
N PRO A 260 -15.30 -6.97 -21.35
CA PRO A 260 -15.77 -5.75 -22.02
C PRO A 260 -17.30 -5.63 -22.08
N ASP A 261 -18.02 -6.75 -21.96
CA ASP A 261 -19.48 -6.81 -22.05
C ASP A 261 -20.21 -6.46 -20.73
N LEU A 262 -19.48 -6.09 -19.66
CA LEU A 262 -20.05 -5.71 -18.35
C LEU A 262 -20.64 -4.27 -18.30
N ASN A 263 -20.63 -3.52 -19.41
CA ASN A 263 -21.10 -2.12 -19.47
C ASN A 263 -22.55 -1.98 -19.93
#